data_AF-A0A6B2XTS2-F1
#
_entry.id   AF-A0A6B2XTS2-F1
#
_cell.length_a   1.000
_cell.length_b   1.000
_cell.length_c   1.000
_cell.angle_alpha   90.00
_cell.angle_beta   90.00
_cell.angle_gamma   90.00
#
_symmetry.space_group_name_H-M   'P 1'
#
loop_
_entity.id
_entity.type
_entity.pdbx_description
1 polymer ?
#
loop_
_entity_poly.entity_id
_entity_poly.type
_entity_poly.pdbx_seq_one_letter_code
_entity_poly.pdbx_strand_id
1 'polypeptide(L)'
;SVQATMTTGLSPAEHGIVGNGWYFRELGDVYLWRQHARLVEGEKLWEAARRASREYSSANVCWWYAMGMTTDVTVTPRPIYHADGRKSPDAYVRPPALHDDLVGRFGEFPLFTYWGPTADISSSRWIVDATRHVLRTHA
;
A
#
# COMPACT_ATOMS: atom_id res chain seq x y z
N SER A 1 -10.80 -3.77 -5.20
CA SER A 1 -11.43 -3.34 -6.46
C SER A 1 -11.56 -1.82 -6.52
N VAL A 2 -12.34 -1.17 -5.64
CA VAL A 2 -12.56 0.29 -5.64
C VAL A 2 -11.28 1.14 -5.70
N GLN A 3 -10.27 0.86 -4.88
CA GLN A 3 -9.02 1.62 -4.92
C GLN A 3 -8.30 1.52 -6.27
N ALA A 4 -8.31 0.34 -6.90
CA ALA A 4 -7.73 0.16 -8.23
C ALA A 4 -8.47 1.04 -9.25
N THR A 5 -9.81 1.01 -9.26
CA THR A 5 -10.66 1.88 -10.07
C THR A 5 -10.30 3.36 -9.89
N MET A 6 -10.14 3.83 -8.64
CA MET A 6 -9.78 5.23 -8.37
C MET A 6 -8.39 5.59 -8.90
N THR A 7 -7.43 4.67 -8.83
CA THR A 7 -6.04 4.94 -9.25
C THR A 7 -5.78 4.79 -10.74
N THR A 8 -6.65 4.07 -11.47
CA THR A 8 -6.51 3.85 -12.93
C THR A 8 -7.58 4.57 -13.76
N GLY A 9 -8.74 4.88 -13.17
CA GLY A 9 -9.93 5.30 -13.90
C GLY A 9 -10.63 4.17 -14.68
N LEU A 10 -10.18 2.92 -14.53
CA LEU A 10 -10.69 1.76 -15.26
C LEU A 10 -11.72 0.97 -14.43
N SER A 11 -12.59 0.22 -15.10
CA SER A 11 -13.50 -0.71 -14.43
C SER A 11 -12.78 -1.98 -13.94
N PRO A 12 -13.39 -2.77 -13.03
CA PRO A 12 -12.83 -4.04 -12.60
C PRO A 12 -12.57 -5.05 -13.71
N ALA A 13 -13.34 -4.99 -14.79
CA ALA A 13 -13.13 -5.82 -15.97
C ALA A 13 -11.83 -5.46 -16.73
N GLU A 14 -11.35 -4.22 -16.59
CA GLU A 14 -10.19 -3.70 -17.30
C GLU A 14 -8.92 -3.71 -16.44
N HIS A 15 -9.01 -3.42 -15.13
CA HIS A 15 -7.83 -3.44 -14.24
C HIS A 15 -7.62 -4.77 -13.52
N GLY A 16 -8.49 -5.77 -13.72
CA GLY A 16 -8.36 -7.14 -13.22
C GLY A 16 -8.68 -7.36 -11.73
N ILE A 17 -8.61 -6.31 -10.90
CA ILE A 17 -8.90 -6.44 -9.46
C ILE A 17 -10.41 -6.53 -9.14
N VAL A 18 -10.90 -7.73 -8.89
CA VAL A 18 -12.32 -7.99 -8.57
C VAL A 18 -12.63 -8.14 -7.07
N GLY A 19 -11.62 -8.33 -6.22
CA GLY A 19 -11.82 -8.57 -4.79
C GLY A 19 -10.52 -8.67 -4.00
N ASN A 20 -10.60 -9.22 -2.79
CA ASN A 20 -9.42 -9.44 -1.95
C ASN A 20 -8.67 -10.72 -2.32
N GLY A 21 -9.23 -11.57 -3.17
CA GLY A 21 -8.58 -12.77 -3.66
C GLY A 21 -9.41 -13.48 -4.70
N TRP A 22 -8.75 -14.35 -5.46
CA TRP A 22 -9.34 -15.11 -6.55
C TRP A 22 -8.47 -16.34 -6.86
N TYR A 23 -8.98 -17.21 -7.72
CA TYR A 23 -8.27 -18.38 -8.21
C TYR A 23 -7.30 -18.01 -9.34
N PHE A 24 -6.01 -18.29 -9.15
CA PHE A 24 -4.95 -18.09 -10.14
C PHE A 24 -4.83 -19.37 -10.98
N ARG A 25 -5.44 -19.35 -12.17
CA ARG A 25 -5.57 -20.54 -13.02
C ARG A 25 -4.23 -21.13 -13.43
N GLU A 26 -3.23 -20.29 -13.60
CA GLU A 26 -1.87 -20.65 -13.98
C GLU A 26 -1.14 -21.43 -12.88
N LEU A 27 -1.57 -21.25 -11.63
CA LEU A 27 -0.99 -21.91 -10.45
C LEU A 27 -1.89 -23.02 -9.91
N GLY A 28 -3.18 -23.00 -10.24
CA GLY A 28 -4.15 -23.96 -9.72
C GLY A 28 -4.58 -23.67 -8.27
N ASP A 29 -4.40 -22.44 -7.78
CA ASP A 29 -4.53 -22.09 -6.37
C ASP A 29 -5.36 -20.83 -6.14
N VAL A 30 -6.06 -20.78 -5.00
CA VAL A 30 -6.68 -19.55 -4.50
C VAL A 30 -5.68 -18.76 -3.68
N TYR A 31 -5.45 -17.51 -4.06
CA TYR A 31 -4.65 -16.59 -3.27
C TYR A 31 -5.48 -15.40 -2.81
N LEU A 32 -5.28 -15.04 -1.54
CA LEU A 32 -5.87 -13.86 -0.91
C LEU A 32 -4.79 -12.81 -0.64
N TRP A 33 -5.19 -11.55 -0.66
CA TRP A 33 -4.43 -10.38 -0.22
C TRP A 33 -3.07 -10.23 -0.89
N ARG A 34 -2.98 -10.57 -2.18
CA ARG A 34 -1.78 -10.32 -2.97
C ARG A 34 -1.58 -8.81 -3.09
N GLN A 35 -0.35 -8.35 -2.83
CA GLN A 35 -0.05 -6.91 -2.67
C GLN A 35 0.76 -6.30 -3.81
N HIS A 36 1.18 -7.06 -4.82
CA HIS A 36 2.05 -6.54 -5.86
C HIS A 36 1.29 -5.66 -6.86
N ALA A 37 1.80 -4.47 -7.17
CA ALA A 37 1.17 -3.46 -8.01
C ALA A 37 0.87 -3.93 -9.43
N ARG A 38 1.76 -4.76 -10.01
CA ARG A 38 1.58 -5.38 -11.34
C ARG A 38 0.34 -6.26 -11.48
N LEU A 39 -0.33 -6.63 -10.38
CA LEU A 39 -1.62 -7.31 -10.47
C LEU A 39 -2.74 -6.37 -10.91
N VAL A 40 -2.55 -5.06 -10.76
CA VAL A 40 -3.50 -4.04 -11.22
C VAL A 40 -3.12 -3.63 -12.64
N GLU A 41 -3.92 -4.03 -13.61
CA GLU A 41 -3.70 -3.66 -15.00
C GLU A 41 -4.02 -2.18 -15.28
N GLY A 42 -3.56 -1.69 -16.42
CA GLY A 42 -3.72 -0.30 -16.85
C GLY A 42 -2.74 0.70 -16.24
N GLU A 43 -2.65 1.85 -16.88
CA GLU A 43 -1.85 2.98 -16.40
C GLU A 43 -2.40 3.53 -15.08
N LYS A 44 -1.49 3.89 -14.16
CA LYS A 44 -1.83 4.52 -12.89
C LYS A 44 -1.73 6.04 -12.98
N LEU A 45 -2.51 6.75 -12.16
CA LEU A 45 -2.57 8.21 -12.15
C LEU A 45 -1.17 8.87 -12.06
N TRP A 46 -0.30 8.36 -11.19
CA TRP A 46 1.05 8.90 -11.01
C TRP A 46 1.98 8.61 -12.19
N GLU A 47 1.73 7.54 -12.96
CA GLU A 47 2.49 7.24 -14.18
C GLU A 47 2.10 8.21 -15.30
N ALA A 48 0.79 8.43 -15.47
CA ALA A 48 0.28 9.43 -16.39
C ALA A 48 0.80 10.84 -16.05
N ALA A 49 0.80 11.21 -14.76
CA ALA A 49 1.32 12.48 -14.28
C ALA A 49 2.82 12.62 -14.54
N ARG A 50 3.62 11.57 -14.28
CA ARG A 50 5.07 11.56 -14.54
C ARG A 50 5.41 11.61 -16.03
N ARG A 51 4.56 11.05 -16.90
CA ARG A 51 4.70 11.19 -18.35
C ARG A 51 4.47 12.64 -18.79
N ALA A 52 3.50 13.32 -18.20
CA ALA A 52 3.20 14.72 -18.50
C ALA A 52 4.25 15.70 -17.93
N SER A 53 4.78 15.41 -16.74
CA SER A 53 5.88 16.15 -16.13
C SER A 53 6.86 15.19 -15.47
N ARG A 54 8.09 15.11 -15.98
CA ARG A 54 9.13 14.20 -15.46
C ARG A 54 9.53 14.51 -14.02
N GLU A 55 9.29 15.73 -13.56
CA GLU A 55 9.56 16.19 -12.19
C GLU A 55 8.44 15.83 -11.21
N TYR A 56 7.32 15.27 -11.68
CA TYR A 56 6.21 14.89 -10.82
C TYR A 56 6.62 13.80 -9.82
N SER A 57 6.45 14.11 -8.54
CA SER A 57 6.65 13.24 -7.39
C SER A 57 5.32 12.68 -6.89
N SER A 58 5.34 11.44 -6.39
CA SER A 58 4.16 10.75 -5.88
C SER A 58 4.49 9.92 -4.63
N ALA A 59 3.58 9.96 -3.67
CA ALA A 59 3.63 9.16 -2.45
C ALA A 59 2.35 8.36 -2.29
N ASN A 60 2.48 7.05 -2.09
CA ASN A 60 1.37 6.16 -1.77
C ASN A 60 1.41 5.78 -0.29
N VAL A 61 0.44 6.24 0.50
CA VAL A 61 0.36 5.91 1.94
C VAL A 61 -0.89 5.06 2.21
N CYS A 62 -0.67 3.77 2.48
CA CYS A 62 -1.66 2.75 2.87
C CYS A 62 -2.75 2.43 1.84
N TRP A 63 -2.58 2.80 0.57
CA TRP A 63 -3.39 2.27 -0.52
C TRP A 63 -2.90 0.88 -0.94
N TRP A 64 -3.82 -0.01 -1.28
CA TRP A 64 -3.59 -1.41 -1.60
C TRP A 64 -2.90 -1.61 -2.95
N TYR A 65 -2.35 -2.82 -3.12
CA TYR A 65 -1.46 -3.18 -4.23
C TYR A 65 -0.18 -2.32 -4.28
N ALA A 66 0.31 -1.91 -3.10
CA ALA A 66 1.40 -0.95 -2.97
C ALA A 66 2.78 -1.50 -3.34
N MET A 67 2.98 -2.81 -3.20
CA MET A 67 4.32 -3.37 -3.35
C MET A 67 4.77 -3.34 -4.80
N GLY A 68 5.93 -2.74 -5.07
CA GLY A 68 6.43 -2.58 -6.43
C GLY A 68 5.69 -1.51 -7.24
N MET A 69 4.90 -0.64 -6.60
CA MET A 69 4.36 0.55 -7.26
C MET A 69 5.50 1.45 -7.77
N THR A 70 5.21 2.20 -8.83
CA THR A 70 6.12 3.15 -9.49
C THR A 70 6.14 4.54 -8.85
N THR A 71 5.57 4.68 -7.64
CA THR A 71 5.64 5.91 -6.85
C THR A 71 7.06 6.19 -6.35
N ASP A 72 7.32 7.38 -5.82
CA ASP A 72 8.63 7.72 -5.23
C ASP A 72 8.68 7.26 -3.77
N VAL A 73 7.56 7.41 -3.06
CA VAL A 73 7.35 6.89 -1.71
C VAL A 73 6.22 5.87 -1.71
N THR A 74 6.41 4.79 -0.96
CA THR A 74 5.38 3.78 -0.70
C THR A 74 5.39 3.43 0.78
N VAL A 75 4.24 3.50 1.44
CA VAL A 75 4.01 2.99 2.80
C VAL A 75 2.78 2.09 2.72
N THR A 76 2.86 0.85 3.20
CA THR A 76 1.70 -0.04 3.28
C THR A 76 1.81 -0.97 4.50
N PRO A 77 0.71 -1.30 5.17
CA PRO A 77 0.73 -2.28 6.27
C PRO A 77 1.28 -3.62 5.79
N ARG A 78 2.26 -4.18 6.51
CA ARG A 78 2.82 -5.49 6.20
C ARG A 78 3.31 -6.17 7.48
N PRO A 79 2.52 -7.08 8.07
CA PRO A 79 3.00 -7.86 9.22
C PRO A 79 4.27 -8.64 8.90
N ILE A 80 5.10 -8.79 9.92
CA ILE A 80 6.16 -9.81 9.95
C ILE A 80 5.53 -11.11 10.44
N TYR A 81 5.63 -12.15 9.63
CA TYR A 81 5.18 -13.50 9.97
C TYR A 81 6.36 -14.30 10.51
N HIS A 82 6.22 -14.79 11.73
CA HIS A 82 7.21 -15.63 12.39
C HIS A 82 6.87 -17.11 12.17
N ALA A 83 7.88 -17.98 12.25
CA ALA A 83 7.72 -19.42 12.05
C ALA A 83 6.79 -20.09 13.09
N ASP A 84 6.67 -19.49 14.28
CA ASP A 84 5.76 -19.89 15.36
C ASP A 84 4.30 -19.43 15.14
N GLY A 85 4.00 -18.82 14.00
CA GLY A 85 2.68 -18.30 13.66
C GLY A 85 2.37 -16.93 14.27
N ARG A 86 3.27 -16.36 15.08
CA ARG A 86 3.12 -15.00 15.61
C ARG A 86 3.19 -13.98 14.47
N LYS A 87 2.43 -12.90 14.63
CA LYS A 87 2.49 -11.72 13.76
C LYS A 87 3.05 -10.56 14.57
N SER A 88 4.04 -9.86 14.03
CA SER A 88 4.46 -8.57 14.59
C SER A 88 3.93 -7.42 13.73
N PRO A 89 3.51 -6.31 14.37
CA PRO A 89 3.08 -5.12 13.66
C PRO A 89 4.25 -4.55 12.88
N ASP A 90 4.04 -4.23 11.61
CA ASP A 90 5.04 -3.58 10.78
C ASP A 90 4.40 -2.98 9.51
N ALA A 91 5.14 -2.11 8.83
CA ALA A 91 4.78 -1.53 7.54
C ALA A 91 5.92 -1.68 6.52
N TYR A 92 5.56 -2.08 5.31
CA TYR A 92 6.48 -1.98 4.18
C TYR A 92 6.63 -0.52 3.78
N VAL A 93 7.86 -0.01 3.81
CA VAL A 93 8.18 1.36 3.41
C VAL A 93 9.29 1.38 2.36
N ARG A 94 9.11 2.21 1.34
CA ARG A 94 10.13 2.55 0.34
C ARG A 94 10.20 4.08 0.21
N PRO A 95 11.40 4.69 0.29
CA PRO A 95 12.71 4.06 0.50
C PRO A 95 12.87 3.49 1.93
N PRO A 96 13.72 2.46 2.15
CA PRO A 96 13.87 1.82 3.46
C PRO A 96 14.26 2.77 4.60
N ALA A 97 15.08 3.79 4.35
CA ALA A 97 15.46 4.75 5.40
C ALA A 97 14.26 5.53 5.98
N LEU A 98 13.18 5.69 5.21
CA LEU A 98 11.94 6.32 5.68
C LEU A 98 11.19 5.41 6.66
N HIS A 99 11.39 4.08 6.59
CA HIS A 99 10.81 3.15 7.57
C HIS A 99 11.23 3.52 8.99
N ASP A 100 12.54 3.58 9.22
CA ASP A 100 13.11 3.79 10.54
C ASP A 100 12.78 5.19 11.09
N ASP A 101 12.71 6.19 10.21
CA ASP A 101 12.28 7.54 10.58
C ASP A 101 10.80 7.59 10.98
N LEU A 102 9.91 6.93 10.24
CA LEU A 102 8.48 6.86 10.59
C LEU A 102 8.26 6.09 11.90
N VAL A 103 8.89 4.92 12.05
CA VAL A 103 8.77 4.10 13.28
C VAL A 103 9.41 4.81 14.47
N GLY A 104 10.56 5.45 14.30
CA GLY A 104 11.22 6.20 15.37
C GLY A 104 10.39 7.39 15.87
N ARG A 105 9.59 8.02 15.00
CA ARG A 105 8.74 9.17 15.35
C ARG A 105 7.37 8.80 15.88
N PHE A 106 6.72 7.81 15.26
CA PHE A 106 5.30 7.52 15.48
C PHE A 106 5.05 6.15 16.09
N GLY A 107 6.10 5.38 16.35
CA GLY A 107 6.02 3.99 16.78
C GLY A 107 5.71 3.04 15.62
N GLU A 108 5.65 1.74 15.93
CA GLU A 108 5.27 0.71 14.97
C GLU A 108 3.86 0.98 14.40
N PHE A 109 3.62 0.54 13.17
CA PHE A 109 2.29 0.65 12.57
C PHE A 109 1.26 -0.11 13.44
N PRO A 110 0.15 0.51 13.87
CA PRO A 110 -0.83 -0.12 14.77
C PRO A 110 -1.69 -1.17 14.03
N LEU A 111 -1.05 -2.27 13.64
CA LEU A 111 -1.61 -3.28 12.75
C LEU A 111 -2.86 -3.95 13.32
N PHE A 112 -2.87 -4.22 14.63
CA PHE A 112 -3.96 -4.93 15.29
C PHE A 112 -5.21 -4.08 15.52
N THR A 113 -5.13 -2.76 15.32
CA THR A 113 -6.30 -1.86 15.34
C THR A 113 -6.54 -1.19 14.00
N TYR A 114 -5.85 -1.64 12.93
CA TYR A 114 -6.02 -1.10 11.59
C TYR A 114 -7.28 -1.58 10.88
N TRP A 115 -7.67 -2.84 11.09
CA TRP A 115 -8.80 -3.45 10.40
C TRP A 115 -9.44 -4.56 11.24
N GLY A 116 -10.68 -4.91 10.90
CA GLY A 116 -11.41 -5.98 11.58
C GLY A 116 -12.16 -5.49 12.83
N PRO A 117 -12.55 -6.40 13.74
CA PRO A 117 -13.43 -6.08 14.87
C PRO A 117 -12.79 -5.16 15.92
N THR A 118 -11.46 -5.04 15.91
CA THR A 118 -10.67 -4.21 16.82
C THR A 118 -10.27 -2.87 16.21
N ALA A 119 -10.82 -2.53 15.03
CA ALA A 119 -10.47 -1.29 14.35
C ALA A 119 -10.78 -0.06 15.20
N ASP A 120 -9.82 0.85 15.32
CA ASP A 120 -9.94 2.09 16.09
C ASP A 120 -9.27 3.29 15.39
N ILE A 121 -9.24 4.44 16.06
CA ILE A 121 -8.67 5.68 15.49
C ILE A 121 -7.13 5.66 15.43
N SER A 122 -6.47 4.73 16.11
CA SER A 122 -5.01 4.73 16.30
C SER A 122 -4.28 4.59 14.97
N SER A 123 -4.74 3.70 14.07
CA SER A 123 -4.16 3.57 12.74
C SER A 123 -4.39 4.78 11.86
N SER A 124 -5.55 5.41 11.95
CA SER A 124 -5.84 6.63 11.20
C SER A 124 -4.92 7.78 11.64
N ARG A 125 -4.67 7.92 12.95
CA ARG A 125 -3.71 8.91 13.47
C ARG A 125 -2.30 8.66 12.93
N TRP A 126 -1.82 7.42 13.03
CA TRP A 126 -0.52 7.05 12.50
C TRP A 126 -0.40 7.36 11.00
N ILE A 127 -1.40 6.98 10.20
CA ILE A 127 -1.42 7.21 8.74
C ILE A 127 -1.40 8.71 8.43
N VAL A 128 -2.18 9.52 9.15
CA VAL A 128 -2.23 10.97 8.96
C VAL A 128 -0.89 11.61 9.31
N ASP A 129 -0.30 11.26 10.45
CA ASP A 129 0.98 11.84 10.88
C ASP A 129 2.13 11.43 9.97
N ALA A 130 2.17 10.16 9.55
CA ALA A 130 3.11 9.69 8.53
C ALA A 130 2.94 10.44 7.20
N THR A 131 1.70 10.64 6.74
CA THR A 131 1.41 11.38 5.50
C THR A 131 1.88 12.84 5.60
N ARG A 132 1.57 13.52 6.71
CA ARG A 132 2.02 14.90 6.95
C ARG A 132 3.53 15.02 6.96
N HIS A 133 4.21 14.04 7.55
CA HIS A 133 5.66 14.01 7.56
C HIS A 133 6.25 13.82 6.16
N VAL A 134 5.74 12.84 5.41
CA VAL A 134 6.13 12.60 4.01
C VAL A 134 5.93 13.85 3.15
N LEU A 135 4.79 14.52 3.27
CA LEU A 135 4.51 15.77 2.54
C LEU A 135 5.49 16.90 2.89
N ARG A 136 6.07 16.90 4.09
CA ARG A 136 7.02 17.95 4.50
C ARG A 136 8.45 17.65 4.06
N THR A 137 8.82 16.37 3.96
CA THR A 137 10.21 15.96 3.72
C THR A 137 10.47 15.39 2.32
N HIS A 138 9.41 15.09 1.56
CA HIS A 138 9.48 14.46 0.24
C HIS A 138 8.57 15.08 -0.83
N ALA A 139 7.93 16.22 -0.54
CA ALA A 139 7.23 17.02 -1.54
C ALA A 139 8.17 18.00 -2.25
#